data_AF-M4BIV9-F1
#
_entry.id   AF-M4BIV9-F1
#
_cell.length_a   1.000
_cell.length_b   1.000
_cell.length_c   1.000
_cell.angle_alpha   90.00
_cell.angle_beta   90.00
_cell.angle_gamma   90.00
#
_symmetry.space_group_name_H-M   'P 1'
#
loop_
_entity.id
_entity.type
_entity.pdbx_description
1 polymer ?
#
loop_
_entity_poly.entity_id
_entity_poly.type
_entity_poly.pdbx_seq_one_letter_code
_entity_poly.pdbx_strand_id
1 'polypeptide(L)'
;MATSSDISYDGAWAKYFDSNEDVALPNGDALKVRMWFCSMVEAMLKETCRVYAFDLRGHGQTHTSVDVDLSIDTLVVDTLQVMELLIPPMALEEDGNADLENSQTIIVGHSLGGALGVRIAATGKVPSLVGVMVIDVVEGTAMASLKHMGSILARRPSRFRSHKDAVDWALRSGTVHNIEAAEVSIPSQLKQLEDGTLVWKTDLASSSKYWNGWFTGLSKQFLSLKEAKVLVLAGGLSTRGG
;
A
#
# COMPACT_ATOMS: atom_id res chain seq x y z
N MET A 1 6.36 -13.41 32.93
CA MET A 1 6.99 -12.08 32.81
C MET A 1 8.35 -12.25 32.15
N ALA A 2 8.39 -12.10 30.83
CA ALA A 2 9.47 -11.58 30.01
C ALA A 2 8.82 -11.35 28.65
N THR A 3 8.77 -10.08 28.25
CA THR A 3 8.01 -9.51 27.14
C THR A 3 8.42 -10.12 25.81
N SER A 4 7.43 -10.43 24.97
CA SER A 4 7.55 -10.48 23.52
C SER A 4 8.45 -9.32 23.09
N SER A 5 9.68 -9.62 22.66
CA SER A 5 10.47 -8.63 21.95
C SER A 5 9.84 -8.48 20.57
N ASP A 6 8.75 -7.70 20.50
CA ASP A 6 8.42 -6.96 19.31
C ASP A 6 9.69 -6.18 18.98
N ILE A 7 10.50 -6.71 18.05
CA ILE A 7 11.57 -5.93 17.46
C ILE A 7 10.82 -4.84 16.69
N SER A 8 10.62 -3.72 17.38
CA SER A 8 10.13 -2.49 16.80
C SER A 8 11.16 -2.09 15.75
N TYR A 9 10.80 -2.32 14.48
CA TYR A 9 11.53 -1.80 13.34
C TYR A 9 11.33 -0.29 13.20
N ASP A 10 10.79 0.40 14.21
CA ASP A 10 10.59 1.84 14.20
C ASP A 10 11.91 2.57 13.91
N GLY A 11 13.08 2.01 14.24
CA GLY A 11 14.37 2.57 13.87
C GLY A 11 14.64 2.62 12.35
N ALA A 12 14.20 1.61 11.59
CA ALA A 12 14.33 1.60 10.13
C ALA A 12 13.31 2.54 9.48
N TRP A 13 12.09 2.60 10.03
CA TRP A 13 11.03 3.48 9.56
C TRP A 13 11.23 4.94 9.98
N ALA A 14 11.89 5.24 11.10
CA ALA A 14 12.21 6.61 11.54
C ALA A 14 13.18 7.33 10.58
N LYS A 15 13.95 6.59 9.78
CA LYS A 15 14.72 7.16 8.67
C LYS A 15 13.78 7.74 7.60
N TYR A 16 12.61 7.13 7.46
CA TYR A 16 11.66 7.43 6.41
C TYR A 16 10.46 8.21 6.88
N PHE A 17 9.96 8.15 8.11
CA PHE A 17 8.72 8.82 8.54
C PHE A 17 8.97 9.76 9.73
N ASP A 18 8.35 10.95 9.67
CA ASP A 18 8.49 11.96 10.72
C ASP A 18 7.57 11.71 11.93
N SER A 19 6.46 11.00 11.73
CA SER A 19 5.56 10.55 12.79
C SER A 19 4.94 9.18 12.46
N ASN A 20 4.66 8.41 13.50
CA ASN A 20 3.98 7.10 13.42
C ASN A 20 2.71 7.18 14.26
N GLU A 21 1.58 7.49 13.62
CA GLU A 21 0.29 7.60 14.31
C GLU A 21 -0.62 6.42 13.91
N ASP A 22 -1.28 5.83 14.91
CA ASP A 22 -2.31 4.83 14.71
C ASP A 22 -3.63 5.55 14.40
N VAL A 23 -4.27 5.23 13.27
CA VAL A 23 -5.56 5.81 12.88
C VAL A 23 -6.67 4.85 13.29
N ALA A 24 -7.42 5.21 14.33
CA ALA A 24 -8.61 4.47 14.74
C ALA A 24 -9.79 4.85 13.84
N LEU A 25 -10.40 3.85 13.20
CA LEU A 25 -11.60 4.02 12.39
C LEU A 25 -12.87 4.06 13.27
N PRO A 26 -13.94 4.73 12.83
CA PRO A 26 -15.20 4.83 13.57
C PRO A 26 -15.87 3.49 13.87
N ASN A 27 -15.56 2.45 13.11
CA ASN A 27 -16.07 1.09 13.29
C ASN A 27 -15.28 0.26 14.33
N GLY A 28 -14.25 0.84 14.96
CA GLY A 28 -13.38 0.17 15.92
C GLY A 28 -12.17 -0.54 15.29
N ASP A 29 -12.02 -0.50 13.96
CA ASP A 29 -10.82 -0.98 13.28
C ASP A 29 -9.65 0.02 13.49
N ALA A 30 -8.40 -0.45 13.43
CA ALA A 30 -7.22 0.40 13.51
C ALA A 30 -6.35 0.21 12.27
N LEU A 31 -6.16 1.28 11.50
CA LEU A 31 -5.28 1.32 10.34
C LEU A 31 -3.95 1.94 10.77
N LYS A 32 -2.85 1.22 10.53
CA LYS A 32 -1.51 1.72 10.86
C LYS A 32 -0.85 2.32 9.65
N VAL A 33 -0.21 3.47 9.83
CA VAL A 33 0.40 4.23 8.73
C VAL A 33 1.74 3.59 8.34
N ARG A 34 1.76 2.51 7.52
CA ARG A 34 3.01 1.99 6.92
C ARG A 34 2.74 1.44 5.51
N MET A 35 3.47 1.89 4.48
CA MET A 35 3.45 1.25 3.15
C MET A 35 4.83 1.31 2.50
N TRP A 36 5.11 0.31 1.68
CA TRP A 36 6.45 -0.10 1.25
C TRP A 36 7.03 0.78 0.15
N PHE A 37 6.15 1.24 -0.72
CA PHE A 37 6.50 2.14 -1.81
C PHE A 37 6.81 3.56 -1.30
N CYS A 38 6.29 3.90 -0.12
CA CYS A 38 6.39 5.24 0.41
C CYS A 38 7.76 5.59 0.98
N SER A 39 8.56 4.63 1.49
CA SER A 39 9.87 4.96 2.07
C SER A 39 10.82 5.63 1.08
N MET A 40 10.84 5.18 -0.19
CA MET A 40 11.69 5.77 -1.22
C MET A 40 11.12 7.08 -1.79
N VAL A 41 9.79 7.15 -1.98
CA VAL A 41 9.11 8.37 -2.46
C VAL A 41 9.21 9.49 -1.43
N GLU A 42 9.06 9.16 -0.16
CA GLU A 42 9.14 10.09 0.94
C GLU A 42 10.55 10.65 1.10
N ALA A 43 11.60 9.81 1.03
CA ALA A 43 12.98 10.28 1.05
C ALA A 43 13.29 11.34 -0.03
N MET A 44 12.52 11.37 -1.12
CA MET A 44 12.67 12.36 -2.20
C MET A 44 11.74 13.58 -2.05
N LEU A 45 10.62 13.45 -1.32
CA LEU A 45 9.53 14.44 -1.35
C LEU A 45 9.24 15.14 -0.02
N LYS A 46 9.79 14.65 1.11
CA LYS A 46 9.60 15.22 2.46
C LYS A 46 9.76 16.73 2.57
N GLU A 47 10.75 17.27 1.86
CA GLU A 47 11.07 18.71 1.90
C GLU A 47 10.04 19.57 1.14
N THR A 48 9.14 18.95 0.37
CA THR A 48 8.23 19.64 -0.57
C THR A 48 6.76 19.28 -0.39
N CYS A 49 6.44 18.14 0.21
CA CYS A 49 5.07 17.75 0.47
C CYS A 49 4.94 16.86 1.71
N ARG A 50 3.74 16.83 2.28
CA ARG A 50 3.38 15.88 3.34
C ARG A 50 2.99 14.55 2.70
N VAL A 51 3.62 13.47 3.16
CA VAL A 51 3.37 12.11 2.68
C VAL A 51 2.57 11.33 3.73
N TYR A 52 1.47 10.73 3.31
CA TYR A 52 0.69 9.79 4.13
C TYR A 52 0.77 8.41 3.50
N ALA A 53 1.23 7.42 4.27
CA ALA A 53 1.45 6.06 3.79
C ALA A 53 0.85 5.05 4.75
N PHE A 54 -0.28 4.43 4.44
CA PHE A 54 -0.97 3.54 5.39
C PHE A 54 -1.15 2.12 4.89
N ASP A 55 -1.11 1.17 5.84
CA ASP A 55 -1.30 -0.25 5.61
C ASP A 55 -2.78 -0.48 5.30
N LEU A 56 -3.08 -1.09 4.16
CA LEU A 56 -4.46 -1.51 3.85
C LEU A 56 -4.93 -2.63 4.79
N ARG A 57 -6.24 -2.87 4.83
CA ARG A 57 -6.85 -4.03 5.49
C ARG A 57 -6.06 -5.32 5.19
N GLY A 58 -5.81 -6.12 6.22
CA GLY A 58 -5.09 -7.39 6.10
C GLY A 58 -3.61 -7.26 5.73
N HIS A 59 -3.03 -6.05 5.76
CA HIS A 59 -1.62 -5.78 5.49
C HIS A 59 -0.94 -5.10 6.68
N GLY A 60 0.39 -5.26 6.74
CA GLY A 60 1.26 -4.71 7.77
C GLY A 60 0.72 -4.84 9.19
N GLN A 61 0.44 -3.74 9.86
CA GLN A 61 -0.05 -3.75 11.25
C GLN A 61 -1.52 -3.32 11.40
N THR A 62 -2.22 -3.16 10.28
CA THR A 62 -3.65 -2.86 10.29
C THR A 62 -4.46 -4.04 10.81
N HIS A 63 -5.40 -3.76 11.69
CA HIS A 63 -6.34 -4.74 12.22
C HIS A 63 -7.77 -4.28 12.00
N THR A 64 -8.55 -5.14 11.36
CA THR A 64 -9.98 -4.96 11.15
C THR A 64 -10.78 -6.11 11.72
N SER A 65 -12.06 -5.89 11.97
CA SER A 65 -13.03 -6.93 12.36
C SER A 65 -13.09 -8.12 11.39
N VAL A 66 -12.81 -7.89 10.10
CA VAL A 66 -12.81 -8.92 9.04
C VAL A 66 -11.66 -8.68 8.06
N ASP A 67 -10.44 -9.09 8.43
CA ASP A 67 -9.22 -8.87 7.63
C ASP A 67 -9.21 -9.60 6.27
N VAL A 68 -10.08 -10.59 6.08
CA VAL A 68 -10.14 -11.42 4.88
C VAL A 68 -11.01 -10.83 3.75
N ASP A 69 -11.78 -9.78 4.04
CA ASP A 69 -12.55 -9.10 3.01
C ASP A 69 -11.70 -8.06 2.28
N LEU A 70 -10.99 -8.51 1.26
CA LEU A 70 -10.20 -7.64 0.38
C LEU A 70 -10.98 -7.28 -0.90
N SER A 71 -12.32 -7.25 -0.85
CA SER A 71 -13.11 -6.74 -1.96
C SER A 71 -12.78 -5.26 -2.21
N ILE A 72 -12.89 -4.85 -3.47
CA ILE A 72 -12.48 -3.49 -3.82
C ILE A 72 -13.36 -2.43 -3.18
N ASP A 73 -14.64 -2.72 -2.98
CA ASP A 73 -15.60 -1.81 -2.38
C ASP A 73 -15.28 -1.59 -0.89
N THR A 74 -14.93 -2.65 -0.16
CA THR A 74 -14.48 -2.56 1.24
C THR A 74 -13.19 -1.75 1.35
N LEU A 75 -12.20 -2.03 0.50
CA LEU A 75 -10.94 -1.28 0.50
C LEU A 75 -11.12 0.21 0.17
N VAL A 76 -12.07 0.54 -0.71
CA VAL A 76 -12.45 1.93 -1.02
C VAL A 76 -13.04 2.61 0.21
N VAL A 77 -13.95 1.94 0.91
CA VAL A 77 -14.57 2.48 2.13
C VAL A 77 -13.51 2.72 3.22
N ASP A 78 -12.66 1.74 3.49
CA ASP A 78 -11.60 1.85 4.50
C ASP A 78 -10.67 3.04 4.20
N THR A 79 -10.28 3.18 2.93
CA THR A 79 -9.36 4.25 2.50
C THR A 79 -9.99 5.63 2.63
N LEU A 80 -11.27 5.78 2.27
CA LEU A 80 -11.97 7.06 2.44
C LEU A 80 -12.03 7.47 3.91
N GLN A 81 -12.30 6.53 4.82
CA GLN A 81 -12.34 6.83 6.25
C GLN A 81 -10.96 7.26 6.78
N VAL A 82 -9.88 6.62 6.32
CA VAL A 82 -8.51 7.06 6.66
C VAL A 82 -8.24 8.46 6.11
N MET A 83 -8.61 8.72 4.87
CA MET A 83 -8.39 10.03 4.25
C MET A 83 -9.18 11.14 4.96
N GLU A 84 -10.41 10.88 5.41
CA GLU A 84 -11.20 11.83 6.20
C GLU A 84 -10.55 12.18 7.54
N LEU A 85 -9.78 11.27 8.13
CA LEU A 85 -9.06 11.50 9.38
C LEU A 85 -7.69 12.17 9.17
N LEU A 86 -7.02 11.89 8.06
CA LEU A 86 -5.67 12.40 7.77
C LEU A 86 -5.66 13.75 7.06
N ILE A 87 -6.65 13.99 6.19
CA ILE A 87 -6.77 15.22 5.42
C ILE A 87 -7.61 16.20 6.24
N PRO A 88 -7.05 17.34 6.68
CA PRO A 88 -7.82 18.32 7.43
C PRO A 88 -9.02 18.80 6.61
N PRO A 89 -10.19 19.04 7.25
CA PRO A 89 -11.34 19.61 6.55
C PRO A 89 -10.92 20.91 5.88
N MET A 90 -11.40 21.16 4.65
CA MET A 90 -11.26 22.49 4.08
C MET A 90 -11.95 23.47 5.02
N ALA A 91 -11.20 24.39 5.62
CA ALA A 91 -11.79 25.41 6.46
C ALA A 91 -12.70 26.26 5.60
N LEU A 92 -14.00 26.26 5.92
CA LEU A 92 -14.92 27.26 5.41
C LEU A 92 -14.48 28.58 6.04
N GLU A 93 -14.20 29.55 5.19
CA GLU A 93 -13.80 30.90 5.56
C GLU A 93 -14.85 31.52 6.50
N GLU A 94 -14.59 31.54 7.81
CA GLU A 94 -15.34 32.37 8.76
C GLU A 94 -14.50 33.48 9.40
N ASP A 95 -13.17 33.42 9.32
CA ASP A 95 -12.30 34.52 9.72
C ASP A 95 -11.19 34.71 8.67
N GLY A 96 -11.06 35.94 8.15
CA GLY A 96 -10.19 36.32 7.03
C GLY A 96 -8.69 36.25 7.29
N ASN A 97 -8.21 35.22 8.00
CA ASN A 97 -6.80 34.93 8.16
C ASN A 97 -6.38 33.87 7.12
N ALA A 98 -5.90 34.37 5.99
CA ALA A 98 -5.54 33.61 4.79
C ALA A 98 -4.22 32.83 4.94
N ASP A 99 -4.19 31.81 5.78
CA ASP A 99 -3.03 30.89 5.90
C ASP A 99 -3.40 29.39 5.78
N LEU A 100 -4.67 29.03 5.67
CA LEU A 100 -5.08 27.64 5.38
C LEU A 100 -5.05 27.39 3.88
N GLU A 101 -3.83 27.19 3.38
CA GLU A 101 -3.54 26.77 2.01
C GLU A 101 -4.42 25.55 1.64
N ASN A 102 -5.24 25.70 0.59
CA ASN A 102 -6.09 24.63 0.05
C ASN A 102 -5.21 23.41 -0.25
N SER A 103 -5.16 22.47 0.69
CA SER A 103 -4.20 21.36 0.67
C SER A 103 -4.48 20.49 -0.54
N GLN A 104 -3.60 20.51 -1.54
CA GLN A 104 -3.75 19.69 -2.74
C GLN A 104 -3.33 18.26 -2.44
N THR A 105 -4.21 17.30 -2.75
CA THR A 105 -3.97 15.87 -2.52
C THR A 105 -3.66 15.17 -3.83
N ILE A 106 -2.63 14.33 -3.84
CA ILE A 106 -2.31 13.42 -4.94
C ILE A 106 -2.34 12.00 -4.39
N ILE A 107 -3.10 11.11 -5.03
CA ILE A 107 -3.10 9.69 -4.67
C ILE A 107 -2.07 8.97 -5.54
N VAL A 108 -1.15 8.25 -4.90
CA VAL A 108 -0.15 7.43 -5.58
C VAL A 108 -0.36 5.97 -5.18
N GLY A 109 -0.49 5.09 -6.18
CA GLY A 109 -0.78 3.69 -5.94
C GLY A 109 -0.02 2.76 -6.86
N HIS A 110 0.57 1.71 -6.29
CA HIS A 110 1.21 0.62 -7.01
C HIS A 110 0.35 -0.65 -6.99
N SER A 111 0.27 -1.38 -8.09
CA SER A 111 -0.50 -2.63 -8.17
C SER A 111 -1.96 -2.45 -7.67
N LEU A 112 -2.40 -3.25 -6.70
CA LEU A 112 -3.69 -3.08 -6.00
C LEU A 112 -3.93 -1.63 -5.53
N GLY A 113 -2.91 -0.97 -4.97
CA GLY A 113 -3.03 0.42 -4.52
C GLY A 113 -3.32 1.39 -5.67
N GLY A 114 -2.83 1.09 -6.87
CA GLY A 114 -3.14 1.87 -8.08
C GLY A 114 -4.60 1.72 -8.48
N ALA A 115 -5.11 0.48 -8.47
CA ALA A 115 -6.52 0.20 -8.73
C ALA A 115 -7.45 0.89 -7.71
N LEU A 116 -7.05 0.85 -6.45
CA LEU A 116 -7.75 1.51 -5.36
C LEU A 116 -7.76 3.03 -5.51
N GLY A 117 -6.62 3.65 -5.82
CA GLY A 117 -6.51 5.09 -6.01
C GLY A 117 -7.41 5.64 -7.12
N VAL A 118 -7.52 4.91 -8.24
CA VAL A 118 -8.46 5.27 -9.32
C VAL A 118 -9.91 5.21 -8.85
N ARG A 119 -10.28 4.20 -8.05
CA ARG A 119 -11.65 4.05 -7.57
C ARG A 119 -12.01 5.09 -6.53
N ILE A 120 -11.07 5.45 -5.65
CA ILE A 120 -11.22 6.56 -4.71
C ILE A 120 -11.48 7.85 -5.45
N ALA A 121 -10.65 8.17 -6.45
CA ALA A 121 -10.82 9.37 -7.27
C ALA A 121 -12.19 9.42 -7.95
N ALA A 122 -12.62 8.30 -8.52
CA ALA A 122 -13.90 8.19 -9.19
C ALA A 122 -15.12 8.34 -8.26
N THR A 123 -14.95 8.19 -6.94
CA THR A 123 -16.05 8.47 -6.00
C THR A 123 -16.38 9.96 -5.91
N GLY A 124 -15.42 10.84 -6.25
CA GLY A 124 -15.56 12.29 -6.07
C GLY A 124 -15.64 12.75 -4.61
N LYS A 125 -15.37 11.88 -3.64
CA LYS A 125 -15.47 12.16 -2.19
C LYS A 125 -14.22 12.80 -1.57
N VAL A 126 -13.19 13.05 -2.37
CA VAL A 126 -11.95 13.72 -1.93
C VAL A 126 -11.88 15.08 -2.63
N PRO A 127 -12.41 16.17 -2.03
CA PRO A 127 -12.50 17.47 -2.69
C PRO A 127 -11.14 18.08 -3.04
N SER A 128 -10.12 17.78 -2.23
CA SER A 128 -8.73 18.23 -2.39
C SER A 128 -7.96 17.48 -3.48
N LEU A 129 -8.53 16.44 -4.09
CA LEU A 129 -7.81 15.60 -5.04
C LEU A 129 -7.54 16.33 -6.36
N VAL A 130 -6.25 16.51 -6.67
CA VAL A 130 -5.81 17.15 -7.92
C VAL A 130 -5.20 16.16 -8.91
N GLY A 131 -4.78 14.98 -8.46
CA GLY A 131 -4.16 13.99 -9.32
C GLY A 131 -4.12 12.57 -8.79
N VAL A 132 -4.00 11.62 -9.71
CA VAL A 132 -3.81 10.18 -9.44
C VAL A 132 -2.61 9.68 -10.23
N MET A 133 -1.69 9.01 -9.54
CA MET A 133 -0.56 8.29 -10.12
C MET A 133 -0.73 6.78 -9.92
N VAL A 134 -0.74 6.05 -11.03
CA VAL A 134 -0.82 4.59 -11.06
C VAL A 134 0.51 4.02 -11.50
N ILE A 135 1.03 3.07 -10.74
CA ILE A 135 2.34 2.46 -10.97
C ILE A 135 2.17 0.97 -11.25
N ASP A 136 2.70 0.56 -12.39
CA ASP A 136 2.79 -0.83 -12.86
C ASP A 136 1.45 -1.56 -12.92
N VAL A 137 0.39 -0.86 -13.35
CA VAL A 137 -0.92 -1.46 -13.60
C VAL A 137 -1.56 -0.90 -14.87
N VAL A 138 -1.86 -1.82 -15.78
CA VAL A 138 -2.82 -1.62 -16.87
C VAL A 138 -3.79 -2.79 -16.83
N GLU A 139 -5.08 -2.54 -16.98
CA GLU A 139 -6.12 -3.59 -16.86
C GLU A 139 -5.78 -4.83 -17.69
N GLY A 140 -5.46 -4.67 -18.97
CA GLY A 140 -5.14 -5.80 -19.85
C GLY A 140 -3.91 -6.62 -19.40
N THR A 141 -2.84 -5.96 -18.96
CA THR A 141 -1.62 -6.65 -18.52
C THR A 141 -1.78 -7.25 -17.14
N ALA A 142 -2.45 -6.55 -16.22
CA ALA A 142 -2.78 -7.05 -14.89
C ALA A 142 -3.62 -8.33 -14.99
N MET A 143 -4.69 -8.30 -15.79
CA MET A 143 -5.57 -9.45 -16.02
C MET A 143 -4.86 -10.65 -16.65
N ALA A 144 -3.90 -10.41 -17.56
CA ALA A 144 -3.06 -11.47 -18.12
C ALA A 144 -2.12 -12.07 -17.05
N SER A 145 -1.50 -11.22 -16.23
CA SER A 145 -0.58 -11.61 -15.15
C SER A 145 -1.26 -12.39 -14.02
N LEU A 146 -2.56 -12.16 -13.75
CA LEU A 146 -3.31 -12.92 -12.74
C LEU A 146 -3.24 -14.44 -12.98
N LYS A 147 -3.23 -14.87 -14.25
CA LYS A 147 -3.13 -16.29 -14.62
C LYS A 147 -1.80 -16.93 -14.17
N HIS A 148 -0.74 -16.13 -14.08
CA HIS A 148 0.59 -16.59 -13.69
C HIS A 148 0.86 -16.42 -12.20
N MET A 149 0.08 -15.59 -11.51
CA MET A 149 0.29 -15.28 -10.09
C MET A 149 0.18 -16.52 -9.18
N GLY A 150 -0.66 -17.50 -9.51
CA GLY A 150 -0.73 -18.77 -8.77
C GLY A 150 0.61 -19.53 -8.76
N SER A 151 1.35 -19.53 -9.87
CA SER A 151 2.67 -20.18 -9.97
C SER A 151 3.74 -19.45 -9.15
N ILE A 152 3.63 -18.12 -9.04
CA ILE A 152 4.52 -17.28 -8.22
C ILE A 152 4.25 -17.55 -6.75
N LEU A 153 2.97 -17.59 -6.35
CA LEU A 153 2.57 -17.88 -4.97
C LEU A 153 2.97 -19.30 -4.54
N ALA A 154 2.89 -20.29 -5.44
CA ALA A 154 3.31 -21.66 -5.14
C ALA A 154 4.82 -21.80 -4.87
N ARG A 155 5.65 -20.88 -5.38
CA ARG A 155 7.10 -20.86 -5.12
C ARG A 155 7.46 -20.17 -3.80
N ARG A 156 6.50 -19.50 -3.17
CA ARG A 156 6.70 -18.77 -1.93
C ARG A 156 6.84 -19.77 -0.78
N PRO A 157 7.93 -19.72 0.01
CA PRO A 157 8.05 -20.52 1.21
C PRO A 157 6.87 -20.22 2.14
N SER A 158 6.28 -21.27 2.72
CA SER A 158 5.17 -21.11 3.67
C SER A 158 5.63 -20.61 5.03
N ARG A 159 6.90 -20.84 5.39
CA ARG A 159 7.52 -20.51 6.67
C ARG A 159 8.96 -20.07 6.48
N PHE A 160 9.43 -19.17 7.34
CA PHE A 160 10.84 -18.78 7.47
C PHE A 160 11.34 -18.98 8.89
N ARG A 161 12.65 -19.21 9.01
CA ARG A 161 13.31 -19.39 10.32
C ARG A 161 13.68 -18.06 10.98
N SER A 162 13.89 -17.02 10.17
CA SER A 162 14.24 -15.68 10.64
C SER A 162 13.90 -14.63 9.58
N HIS A 163 13.84 -13.37 9.98
CA HIS A 163 13.62 -12.25 9.06
C HIS A 163 14.72 -12.16 8.01
N LYS A 164 15.98 -12.43 8.40
CA LYS A 164 17.12 -12.49 7.48
C LYS A 164 16.92 -13.56 6.40
N ASP A 165 16.45 -14.74 6.77
CA ASP A 165 16.18 -15.83 5.82
C ASP A 165 15.12 -15.42 4.78
N ALA A 166 14.09 -14.69 5.21
CA ALA A 166 13.07 -14.15 4.31
C ALA A 166 13.61 -13.05 3.37
N VAL A 167 14.43 -12.13 3.88
CA VAL A 167 15.11 -11.08 3.09
C VAL A 167 16.02 -11.72 2.05
N ASP A 168 16.86 -12.67 2.46
CA ASP A 168 17.79 -13.39 1.58
C ASP A 168 17.01 -14.17 0.50
N TRP A 169 15.87 -14.77 0.85
CA TRP A 169 14.97 -15.40 -0.14
C TRP A 169 14.38 -14.39 -1.13
N ALA A 170 13.93 -13.22 -0.67
CA ALA A 170 13.34 -12.19 -1.53
C ALA A 170 14.34 -11.66 -2.56
N LEU A 171 15.59 -11.47 -2.15
CA LEU A 171 16.69 -11.07 -3.03
C LEU A 171 17.06 -12.17 -4.03
N ARG A 172 17.24 -13.42 -3.55
CA ARG A 172 17.62 -14.56 -4.43
C ARG A 172 16.53 -14.94 -5.43
N SER A 173 15.26 -14.83 -5.03
CA SER A 173 14.12 -15.14 -5.91
C SER A 173 13.89 -14.07 -6.98
N GLY A 174 14.56 -12.91 -6.89
CA GLY A 174 14.30 -11.76 -7.74
C GLY A 174 12.96 -11.07 -7.44
N THR A 175 12.34 -11.36 -6.30
CA THR A 175 11.10 -10.69 -5.86
C THR A 175 11.37 -9.21 -5.55
N VAL A 176 12.53 -8.92 -4.97
CA VAL A 176 13.03 -7.57 -4.73
C VAL A 176 14.50 -7.52 -5.17
N HIS A 177 14.89 -6.50 -5.93
CA HIS A 177 16.28 -6.35 -6.39
C HIS A 177 17.11 -5.43 -5.50
N ASN A 178 16.47 -4.51 -4.77
CA ASN A 178 17.14 -3.57 -3.90
C ASN A 178 17.22 -4.13 -2.47
N ILE A 179 18.43 -4.19 -1.92
CA ILE A 179 18.71 -4.73 -0.59
C ILE A 179 18.09 -3.88 0.51
N GLU A 180 18.30 -2.56 0.49
CA GLU A 180 17.72 -1.65 1.47
C GLU A 180 16.19 -1.73 1.46
N ALA A 181 15.60 -1.79 0.27
CA ALA A 181 14.17 -2.00 0.13
C ALA A 181 13.77 -3.35 0.73
N ALA A 182 14.47 -4.45 0.45
CA ALA A 182 14.14 -5.75 1.00
C ALA A 182 14.22 -5.79 2.54
N GLU A 183 15.22 -5.15 3.15
CA GLU A 183 15.44 -5.14 4.60
C GLU A 183 14.38 -4.35 5.38
N VAL A 184 13.96 -3.19 4.87
CA VAL A 184 12.88 -2.40 5.50
C VAL A 184 11.55 -3.12 5.35
N SER A 185 11.39 -3.73 4.19
CA SER A 185 10.09 -4.08 3.72
C SER A 185 9.79 -5.52 4.15
N ILE A 186 10.48 -6.56 3.66
CA ILE A 186 10.17 -8.00 3.86
C ILE A 186 9.66 -8.36 5.26
N PRO A 187 10.31 -7.90 6.36
CA PRO A 187 9.84 -8.17 7.71
C PRO A 187 8.39 -7.76 7.99
N SER A 188 7.91 -6.65 7.45
CA SER A 188 6.57 -6.16 7.76
C SER A 188 5.43 -6.99 7.12
N GLN A 189 5.70 -7.88 6.15
CA GLN A 189 4.71 -8.88 5.65
C GLN A 189 4.73 -10.18 6.46
N LEU A 190 5.58 -10.31 7.47
CA LEU A 190 5.72 -11.54 8.24
C LEU A 190 5.14 -11.36 9.65
N LYS A 191 4.46 -12.40 10.14
CA LYS A 191 4.09 -12.52 11.56
C LYS A 191 4.79 -13.71 12.17
N GLN A 192 5.17 -13.57 13.43
CA GLN A 192 5.75 -14.65 14.22
C GLN A 192 4.65 -15.52 14.82
N LEU A 193 4.83 -16.83 14.71
CA LEU A 193 4.00 -17.83 15.37
C LEU A 193 4.55 -18.16 16.76
N GLU A 194 3.74 -18.82 17.59
CA GLU A 194 4.14 -19.26 18.94
C GLU A 194 5.36 -20.19 18.95
N ASP A 195 5.55 -20.95 17.86
CA ASP A 195 6.71 -21.84 17.66
C ASP A 195 8.00 -21.09 17.25
N GLY A 196 7.95 -19.75 17.18
CA GLY A 196 9.04 -18.88 16.78
C GLY A 196 9.27 -18.77 15.27
N THR A 197 8.55 -19.53 14.45
CA THR A 197 8.64 -19.44 12.98
C THR A 197 7.87 -18.24 12.44
N LEU A 198 8.27 -17.76 11.27
CA LEU A 198 7.65 -16.61 10.61
C LEU A 198 6.79 -17.10 9.44
N VAL A 199 5.59 -16.57 9.32
CA VAL A 199 4.67 -16.82 8.20
C VAL A 199 4.21 -15.50 7.59
N TRP A 200 3.76 -15.55 6.34
CA TRP A 200 3.16 -14.38 5.70
C TRP A 200 1.89 -13.95 6.44
N LYS A 201 1.77 -12.64 6.68
CA LYS A 201 0.60 -12.02 7.30
C LYS A 201 -0.63 -12.19 6.42
N THR A 202 -0.50 -11.78 5.16
CA THR A 202 -1.57 -11.82 4.18
C THR A 202 -1.51 -13.13 3.40
N ASP A 203 -2.59 -13.91 3.48
CA ASP A 203 -2.80 -15.02 2.57
C ASP A 203 -3.27 -14.49 1.21
N LEU A 204 -2.30 -14.11 0.37
CA LEU A 204 -2.56 -13.59 -0.95
C LEU A 204 -3.29 -14.62 -1.85
N ALA A 205 -3.12 -15.92 -1.62
CA ALA A 205 -3.83 -16.94 -2.40
C ALA A 205 -5.34 -16.90 -2.10
N SER A 206 -5.72 -16.72 -0.84
CA SER A 206 -7.12 -16.59 -0.43
C SER A 206 -7.82 -15.36 -1.03
N SER A 207 -7.07 -14.31 -1.39
CA SER A 207 -7.62 -13.09 -1.98
C SER A 207 -7.84 -13.19 -3.50
N SER A 208 -7.45 -14.30 -4.13
CA SER A 208 -7.58 -14.52 -5.58
C SER A 208 -8.99 -14.33 -6.12
N LYS A 209 -10.01 -14.61 -5.32
CA LYS A 209 -11.43 -14.35 -5.64
C LYS A 209 -11.73 -12.87 -5.90
N TYR A 210 -10.95 -11.93 -5.35
CA TYR A 210 -11.16 -10.50 -5.50
C TYR A 210 -10.34 -9.87 -6.64
N TRP A 211 -9.27 -10.52 -7.10
CA TRP A 211 -8.33 -9.93 -8.05
C TRP A 211 -8.98 -9.45 -9.35
N ASN A 212 -9.93 -10.24 -9.88
CA ASN A 212 -10.69 -9.83 -11.05
C ASN A 212 -11.46 -8.52 -10.79
N GLY A 213 -12.09 -8.40 -9.62
CA GLY A 213 -12.84 -7.21 -9.22
C GLY A 213 -11.95 -5.98 -9.00
N TRP A 214 -10.68 -6.16 -8.62
CA TRP A 214 -9.75 -5.05 -8.47
C TRP A 214 -9.50 -4.33 -9.80
N PHE A 215 -9.24 -5.08 -10.87
CA PHE A 215 -8.78 -4.53 -12.15
C PHE A 215 -9.87 -4.37 -13.21
N THR A 216 -11.01 -5.06 -13.10
CA THR A 216 -12.09 -4.95 -14.10
C THR A 216 -12.61 -3.51 -14.20
N GLY A 217 -12.61 -2.97 -15.42
CA GLY A 217 -13.06 -1.62 -15.74
C GLY A 217 -12.10 -0.50 -15.32
N LEU A 218 -10.92 -0.85 -14.78
CA LEU A 218 -9.95 0.10 -14.25
C LEU A 218 -9.48 1.09 -15.32
N SER A 219 -9.19 0.62 -16.54
CA SER A 219 -8.69 1.50 -17.60
C SER A 219 -9.76 2.52 -18.03
N LYS A 220 -11.02 2.09 -18.15
CA LYS A 220 -12.13 2.99 -18.47
C LYS A 220 -12.32 4.03 -17.36
N GLN A 221 -12.29 3.59 -16.10
CA GLN A 221 -12.48 4.46 -14.95
C GLN A 221 -11.33 5.48 -14.82
N PHE A 222 -10.08 5.03 -14.96
CA PHE A 222 -8.90 5.89 -14.96
C PHE A 222 -9.00 6.98 -16.02
N LEU A 223 -9.35 6.63 -17.27
CA LEU A 223 -9.49 7.60 -18.35
C LEU A 223 -10.64 8.60 -18.14
N SER A 224 -11.66 8.22 -17.35
CA SER A 224 -12.81 9.08 -17.05
C SER A 224 -12.57 10.09 -15.91
N LEU A 225 -11.47 9.97 -15.16
CA LEU A 225 -11.15 10.89 -14.07
C LEU A 225 -10.93 12.32 -14.60
N LYS A 226 -11.44 13.31 -13.87
CA LYS A 226 -11.27 14.74 -14.20
C LYS A 226 -9.90 15.26 -13.77
N GLU A 227 -9.30 14.61 -12.78
CA GLU A 227 -8.03 14.95 -12.16
C GLU A 227 -6.84 14.68 -13.11
N ALA A 228 -5.67 15.23 -12.77
CA ALA A 228 -4.43 14.91 -13.47
C ALA A 228 -4.11 13.42 -13.31
N LYS A 229 -3.60 12.80 -14.37
CA LYS A 229 -3.38 11.35 -14.45
C LYS A 229 -1.96 11.06 -14.85
N VAL A 230 -1.26 10.27 -14.05
CA VAL A 230 0.08 9.77 -14.36
C VAL A 230 0.05 8.25 -14.33
N LEU A 231 0.56 7.63 -15.40
CA LEU A 231 0.75 6.19 -15.47
C LEU A 231 2.25 5.92 -15.61
N VAL A 232 2.82 5.23 -14.64
CA VAL A 232 4.22 4.80 -14.65
C VAL A 232 4.26 3.31 -14.92
N LEU A 233 4.89 2.91 -16.03
CA LEU A 233 5.06 1.51 -16.39
C LEU A 233 6.50 1.10 -16.15
N ALA A 234 6.71 0.11 -15.27
CA ALA A 234 8.00 -0.55 -15.15
C ALA A 234 8.01 -1.70 -16.16
N GLY A 235 8.65 -1.49 -17.32
CA GLY A 235 8.85 -2.58 -18.26
C GLY A 235 9.68 -3.69 -17.63
N GLY A 236 9.30 -4.95 -17.88
CA GLY A 236 10.21 -6.06 -17.64
C GLY A 236 11.48 -5.82 -18.46
N LEU A 237 12.65 -5.85 -17.81
CA LEU A 237 13.93 -5.98 -18.50
C LEU A 237 13.85 -7.25 -19.35
N SER A 238 13.44 -7.08 -20.61
CA SER A 238 13.68 -8.07 -21.64
C SER A 238 15.19 -8.23 -21.68
N THR A 239 15.69 -9.34 -21.12
CA THR A 239 17.02 -9.84 -21.46
C THR A 239 17.00 -10.11 -22.96
N ARG A 240 17.35 -9.09 -23.76
CA ARG A 240 17.75 -9.30 -25.14
C ARG A 240 18.99 -10.19 -25.05
N GLY A 241 18.83 -11.42 -25.48
CA GLY A 241 19.95 -12.31 -25.77
C GLY A 241 20.91 -11.61 -26.72
N GLY A 242 22.18 -11.67 -26.35
CA GLY A 242 23.34 -11.51 -27.20
C GLY A 242 24.29 -12.66 -26.87
#